data_AF-A0A255PDR8-F1
#
_entry.id   AF-A0A255PDR8-F1
#
_cell.length_a   1.000
_cell.length_b   1.000
_cell.length_c   1.000
_cell.angle_alpha   90.00
_cell.angle_beta   90.00
_cell.angle_gamma   90.00
#
_symmetry.space_group_name_H-M   'P 1'
#
loop_
_entity.id
_entity.type
_entity.pdbx_description
1 polymer ?
#
loop_
_entity_poly.entity_id
_entity_poly.type
_entity_poly.pdbx_seq_one_letter_code
_entity_poly.pdbx_strand_id
1 'polypeptide(L)' 'MTHRTEPRTPQDQADAAAVLRRDRFGTLPERIRPQDTVETRPATRPDPARDTYNADEWLIRYCG' A
#
# COMPACT_ATOMS: atom_id res chain seq x y z
N MET A 1 -21.12 -2.19 50.49
CA MET A 1 -19.70 -1.88 50.21
C MET A 1 -19.67 -0.86 49.10
N THR A 2 -19.34 0.40 49.40
CA THR A 2 -19.28 1.48 48.41
C THR A 2 -17.89 1.48 47.79
N HIS A 3 -17.79 1.09 46.52
CA HIS A 3 -16.53 1.19 45.79
C HIS A 3 -16.22 2.66 45.54
N ARG A 4 -15.20 3.17 46.23
CA ARG A 4 -14.60 4.46 45.93
C ARG A 4 -13.81 4.30 44.63
N THR A 5 -14.34 4.80 43.53
CA THR A 5 -13.58 4.91 42.27
C THR A 5 -12.51 5.97 42.48
N GLU A 6 -11.25 5.55 42.56
CA GLU A 6 -10.12 6.47 42.61
C GLU A 6 -10.01 7.24 41.29
N PRO A 7 -9.64 8.52 41.32
CA PRO A 7 -9.53 9.32 40.11
C PRO A 7 -8.40 8.76 39.24
N ARG A 8 -8.78 8.09 38.16
CA ARG A 8 -7.89 7.59 37.11
C ARG A 8 -7.16 8.80 36.50
N THR A 9 -5.83 8.82 36.62
CA THR A 9 -5.03 9.92 36.06
C THR A 9 -5.13 9.91 34.52
N PRO A 10 -4.89 11.06 33.85
CA PRO A 10 -4.90 11.11 32.39
C PRO A 10 -3.97 10.09 31.73
N GLN A 11 -2.84 9.77 32.37
CA GLN A 11 -1.90 8.75 31.91
C GLN A 11 -2.53 7.35 31.90
N ASP A 12 -3.24 7.02 32.97
CA ASP A 12 -3.83 5.70 33.20
C ASP A 12 -5.07 5.46 32.28
N GLN A 13 -5.62 6.54 31.71
CA GLN A 13 -6.60 6.50 30.61
C GLN A 13 -5.91 6.38 29.24
N ALA A 14 -4.80 7.08 29.02
CA ALA A 14 -4.02 6.99 27.78
C ALA A 14 -3.46 5.58 27.56
N ASP A 15 -2.99 4.93 28.64
CA ASP A 15 -2.50 3.56 28.63
C ASP A 15 -3.62 2.56 28.32
N ALA A 16 -4.80 2.70 28.95
CA ALA A 16 -5.96 1.88 28.63
C ALA A 16 -6.39 2.03 27.16
N ALA A 17 -6.41 3.25 26.64
CA ALA A 17 -6.68 3.51 25.23
C ALA A 17 -5.60 2.93 24.30
N ALA A 18 -4.35 2.88 24.74
CA ALA A 18 -3.24 2.26 24.00
C ALA A 18 -3.37 0.74 23.92
N VAL A 19 -3.77 0.09 25.02
CA VAL A 19 -4.08 -1.35 25.04
C VAL A 19 -5.20 -1.67 24.06
N LEU A 20 -6.30 -0.92 24.09
CA LEU A 20 -7.43 -1.10 23.16
C LEU A 20 -7.06 -0.85 21.69
N ARG A 21 -6.09 0.03 21.42
CA ARG A 21 -5.54 0.22 20.07
C ARG A 21 -4.68 -0.96 19.65
N ARG A 22 -3.83 -1.48 20.54
CA ARG A 22 -2.95 -2.62 20.25
C ARG A 22 -3.71 -3.92 20.05
N ASP A 23 -4.83 -4.11 20.74
CA ASP A 23 -5.74 -5.25 20.52
C ASP A 23 -6.40 -5.19 19.13
N ARG A 24 -6.84 -3.99 18.71
CA ARG A 24 -7.46 -3.79 17.39
C ARG A 24 -6.49 -3.82 16.22
N PHE A 25 -5.30 -3.23 16.39
CA PHE A 25 -4.36 -2.98 15.30
C PHE A 25 -3.07 -3.80 15.37
N GLY A 26 -2.89 -4.59 16.43
CA GLY A 26 -1.68 -5.37 16.65
C GLY A 26 -0.44 -4.51 16.83
N THR A 27 0.72 -5.07 16.49
CA THR A 27 2.01 -4.38 16.48
C THR A 27 2.40 -3.99 15.06
N LEU A 28 3.16 -2.90 14.94
CA LEU A 28 3.77 -2.51 13.66
C LEU A 28 4.62 -3.69 13.12
N PRO A 29 4.40 -4.14 11.88
CA PRO A 29 5.23 -5.15 11.25
C PRO A 29 6.70 -4.72 11.12
N GLU A 30 7.59 -5.69 10.93
CA GLU A 30 9.00 -5.40 10.69
C GLU A 30 9.20 -4.58 9.41
N ARG A 31 10.30 -3.81 9.37
CA ARG A 31 10.63 -2.98 8.21
C ARG A 31 11.01 -3.87 7.02
N ILE A 32 10.27 -3.71 5.93
CA ILE A 32 10.53 -4.41 4.66
C ILE A 32 11.81 -3.84 4.02
N ARG A 33 12.67 -4.71 3.47
CA ARG A 33 13.84 -4.24 2.73
C ARG A 33 13.41 -3.74 1.35
N PRO A 34 14.04 -2.69 0.80
CA PRO A 34 13.70 -2.19 -0.53
C PRO A 34 13.73 -3.27 -1.63
N GLN A 35 14.62 -4.26 -1.50
CA GLN A 35 14.75 -5.36 -2.46
C GLN A 35 13.52 -6.26 -2.48
N ASP A 36 12.83 -6.40 -1.35
CA ASP A 36 11.62 -7.22 -1.24
C ASP A 36 10.38 -6.49 -1.78
N THR A 37 10.51 -5.20 -2.10
CA THR A 37 9.43 -4.39 -2.67
C THR A 37 9.39 -4.41 -4.19
N VAL A 38 10.41 -5.00 -4.83
CA VAL A 38 10.54 -5.02 -6.30
C VAL A 38 10.44 -6.46 -6.83
N GLU A 39 9.61 -6.66 -7.85
CA GLU A 39 9.54 -7.93 -8.58
C GLU A 39 10.35 -7.82 -9.87
N THR A 40 11.29 -8.74 -10.09
CA THR A 40 12.04 -8.80 -11.35
C THR A 40 11.39 -9.82 -12.27
N ARG A 41 10.91 -9.37 -13.44
CA ARG A 41 10.37 -10.23 -14.49
C ARG A 41 11.33 -10.26 -15.69
N PRO A 42 11.55 -11.44 -16.31
CA PRO A 42 12.36 -11.52 -17.52
C PRO A 42 11.73 -10.67 -18.62
N ALA A 43 12.57 -10.02 -19.43
CA ALA A 43 12.08 -9.27 -20.58
C ALA A 43 11.37 -10.22 -21.56
N THR A 44 10.09 -9.97 -21.84
CA THR A 44 9.37 -10.63 -22.92
C THR A 44 9.93 -10.17 -24.25
N ARG A 45 9.95 -11.04 -25.27
CA ARG A 45 10.32 -10.65 -26.64
C ARG A 45 9.46 -9.43 -27.04
N PRO A 46 10.05 -8.33 -27.54
CA PRO A 46 9.29 -7.19 -28.04
C PRO A 46 8.30 -7.65 -29.10
N ASP A 47 7.06 -7.17 -29.00
CA ASP A 47 6.02 -7.47 -29.98
C ASP A 47 6.43 -6.90 -31.36
N PRO A 48 6.60 -7.74 -32.39
CA PRO A 48 6.99 -7.27 -33.72
C PRO A 48 5.97 -6.31 -34.35
N ALA A 49 4.72 -6.31 -33.90
CA ALA A 49 3.72 -5.33 -34.35
C ALA A 49 3.99 -3.91 -33.81
N ARG A 50 4.75 -3.75 -32.72
CA ARG A 50 5.11 -2.41 -32.19
C ARG A 50 6.04 -1.63 -33.11
N ASP A 51 6.87 -2.33 -33.88
CA ASP A 51 7.80 -1.72 -34.83
C ASP A 51 7.18 -1.59 -36.24
N THR A 52 6.02 -2.20 -36.48
CA THR A 52 5.27 -2.10 -37.74
C THR A 52 4.35 -0.88 -37.76
N TYR A 53 4.84 0.27 -37.28
CA TYR A 53 4.07 1.52 -37.40
C TYR A 53 4.09 1.99 -38.86
N ASN A 54 2.91 2.17 -39.46
CA ASN A 54 2.75 2.72 -40.81
C ASN A 54 1.96 4.04 -40.75
N ALA A 55 2.63 5.15 -41.05
CA ALA A 55 2.03 6.48 -41.06
C ALA A 55 0.95 6.65 -42.16
N ASP A 56 1.05 5.89 -43.24
CA ASP A 56 0.12 5.97 -44.37
C ASP A 56 -1.28 5.44 -43.98
N GLU A 57 -1.37 4.48 -43.05
CA GLU A 57 -2.66 3.99 -42.56
C GLU A 57 -3.47 5.06 -41.82
N TRP A 58 -2.81 5.95 -41.08
CA TRP A 58 -3.47 7.11 -40.48
C TRP A 58 -4.02 8.00 -41.58
N LEU A 59 -3.16 8.40 -42.53
CA LEU A 59 -3.51 9.34 -43.60
C LEU A 59 -4.72 8.86 -44.40
N ILE A 60 -4.77 7.57 -44.76
CA ILE A 60 -5.91 6.97 -45.46
C ILE A 60 -7.19 6.99 -44.61
N ARG A 61 -7.08 6.76 -43.30
CA ARG A 61 -8.25 6.63 -42.40
C ARG A 61 -8.86 7.98 -41.99
N TYR A 62 -8.06 9.04 -41.89
CA TYR A 62 -8.49 10.31 -41.29
C TYR A 62 -8.39 11.53 -42.21
N CYS A 63 -7.68 11.43 -43.34
CA CYS A 63 -7.50 12.55 -44.27
C CYS A 63 -8.04 12.27 -45.68
N GLY A 64 -8.67 11.10 -45.89
CA GLY A 64 -9.36 10.71 -47.12
C GLY A 64 -10.82 11.10 -47.15
#